data_AF-A0A7K2MR91-F1
#
_entry.id   AF-A0A7K2MR91-F1
#
_cell.length_a   1.000
_cell.length_b   1.000
_cell.length_c   1.000
_cell.angle_alpha   90.00
_cell.angle_beta   90.00
_cell.angle_gamma   90.00
#
_symmetry.space_group_name_H-M   'P 1'
#
loop_
_entity.id
_entity.type
_entity.pdbx_description
1 polymer ?
#
loop_
_entity_poly.entity_id
_entity_poly.type
_entity_poly.pdbx_seq_one_letter_code
_entity_poly.pdbx_strand_id
1 'polypeptide(L)'
;MRKMFVAAAAGHFTVPSRYVFVALTFATSLKRLISKPSECRTKFLEDLSTTRDKLVTKLDDDERQKVMELAEGTDFGMFSCIDLDQVLEEHMTTPHWLGRFPHVPPANGPVKLTPPERPRHDEARYVQRLIDVYRERFPDKINTLEQVEDVSEAKGHLLRQRVAFFAAESMRVFARDSTTPEYFDQVKEDIYTIVVEESERSHPNGWERHAAVMICAGTVEVTETILKPYVGPEVRKGVCHHLANDDRLIWCREGER
;
A
#
# COMPACT_ATOMS: atom_id res chain seq x y z
N MET A 1 22.38 15.78 25.38
CA MET A 1 22.19 15.27 26.76
C MET A 1 22.31 16.38 27.80
N ARG A 2 23.45 17.08 27.92
CA ARG A 2 23.66 18.11 28.97
C ARG A 2 22.51 19.12 29.12
N LYS A 3 22.10 19.79 28.03
CA LYS A 3 20.98 20.75 28.04
C LYS A 3 19.68 20.16 28.59
N MET A 4 19.41 18.88 28.32
CA MET A 4 18.21 18.20 28.80
C MET A 4 18.26 18.01 30.32
N PHE A 5 19.36 17.48 30.86
CA PHE A 5 19.51 17.30 32.30
C PHE A 5 19.53 18.62 33.07
N VAL A 6 20.21 19.64 32.56
CA VAL A 6 20.23 20.99 33.18
C VAL A 6 18.81 21.57 33.24
N ALA A 7 18.07 21.53 32.14
CA ALA A 7 16.72 22.08 32.12
C ALA A 7 15.73 21.26 32.96
N ALA A 8 15.88 19.94 33.02
CA ALA A 8 15.05 19.08 33.84
C ALA A 8 15.33 19.26 35.35
N ALA A 9 16.60 19.38 35.74
CA ALA A 9 16.98 19.67 37.12
C ALA A 9 16.50 21.06 37.59
N ALA A 10 16.45 22.03 36.68
CA ALA A 10 15.86 23.36 36.91
C ALA A 10 14.31 23.35 36.95
N GLY A 11 13.67 22.21 36.70
CA GLY A 11 12.21 22.07 36.75
C GLY A 11 11.47 22.61 35.52
N HIS A 12 12.16 22.89 34.40
CA HIS A 12 11.49 23.38 33.19
C HIS A 12 10.63 22.29 32.50
N PHE A 13 10.99 21.03 32.66
CA PHE A 13 10.21 19.87 32.23
C PHE A 13 10.69 18.60 32.95
N THR A 14 9.89 17.54 32.91
CA THR A 14 10.24 16.22 33.45
C THR A 14 11.08 15.42 32.46
N VAL A 15 12.05 14.65 32.96
CA VAL A 15 12.86 13.75 32.11
C VAL A 15 11.94 12.86 31.27
N PRO A 16 12.09 12.83 29.93
CA PRO A 16 11.22 12.05 29.07
C PRO A 16 11.49 10.55 29.21
N SER A 17 10.51 9.72 28.87
CA SER A 17 10.67 8.26 28.84
C SER A 17 11.55 7.77 27.68
N ARG A 18 11.65 8.55 26.60
CA ARG A 18 12.48 8.26 25.42
C ARG A 18 13.05 9.56 24.86
N TYR A 19 14.33 9.54 24.50
CA TYR A 19 15.03 10.68 23.90
C TYR A 19 15.77 10.22 22.65
N VAL A 20 15.29 10.66 21.48
CA VAL A 20 15.82 10.23 20.20
C VAL A 20 16.69 11.33 19.59
N PHE A 21 17.93 10.99 19.26
CA PHE A 21 18.78 11.82 18.40
C PHE A 21 18.51 11.45 16.95
N VAL A 22 18.16 12.44 16.13
CA VAL A 22 17.98 12.27 14.69
C VAL A 22 19.05 13.08 13.96
N ALA A 23 19.82 12.42 13.10
CA ALA A 23 20.85 13.06 12.29
C ALA A 23 21.06 12.25 11.00
N LEU A 24 21.63 12.88 9.97
CA LEU A 24 21.94 12.19 8.71
C LEU A 24 22.86 10.99 8.94
N THR A 25 23.92 11.20 9.72
CA THR A 25 24.87 10.16 10.10
C THR A 25 25.35 10.39 11.54
N PHE A 26 25.81 9.32 12.18
CA PHE A 26 26.42 9.37 13.50
C PHE A 26 27.82 8.79 13.44
N ALA A 27 28.74 9.35 14.23
CA ALA A 27 30.02 8.71 14.47
C ALA A 27 29.81 7.33 15.12
N THR A 28 30.47 6.29 14.60
CA THR A 28 30.34 4.90 15.09
C THR A 28 30.63 4.78 16.59
N SER A 29 31.60 5.56 17.09
CA SER A 29 31.93 5.62 18.52
C SER A 29 30.77 6.10 19.38
N LEU A 30 30.03 7.12 18.93
CA LEU A 30 28.87 7.66 19.64
C LEU A 30 27.69 6.68 19.62
N LYS A 31 27.37 6.11 18.45
CA LYS A 31 26.32 5.08 18.34
C LYS A 31 26.60 3.89 19.26
N ARG A 32 27.84 3.40 19.25
CA ARG A 32 28.26 2.30 20.12
C ARG A 32 28.15 2.66 21.60
N LEU A 33 28.54 3.88 21.99
CA LEU A 33 28.40 4.34 23.36
C LEU A 33 26.92 4.36 23.79
N ILE A 34 26.04 4.96 22.98
CA ILE A 34 24.61 5.06 23.28
C ILE A 34 23.94 3.68 23.35
N SER A 35 24.37 2.72 22.52
CA SER A 35 23.87 1.33 22.60
C SER A 35 24.22 0.59 23.89
N LYS A 36 25.06 1.18 24.75
CA LYS A 36 25.49 0.61 26.03
C LYS A 36 25.17 1.57 27.18
N PRO A 37 23.95 1.53 27.74
CA PRO A 37 23.46 2.52 28.71
C PRO A 37 24.38 2.76 29.89
N SER A 38 24.90 1.71 30.52
CA SER A 38 25.78 1.83 31.69
C SER A 38 27.11 2.51 31.35
N GLU A 39 27.75 2.14 30.23
CA GLU A 39 28.99 2.78 29.76
C GLU A 39 28.73 4.25 29.37
N CYS A 40 27.58 4.52 28.74
CA CYS A 40 27.16 5.87 28.36
C CYS A 40 26.98 6.77 29.58
N ARG A 41 26.29 6.28 30.63
CA ARG A 41 26.09 7.02 31.87
C ARG A 41 27.41 7.37 32.56
N THR A 42 28.29 6.39 32.72
CA THR A 42 29.61 6.60 33.35
C THR A 42 30.40 7.66 32.60
N LYS A 43 30.49 7.52 31.27
CA LYS A 43 31.21 8.48 30.45
C LYS A 43 30.56 9.87 30.46
N PHE A 44 29.23 9.95 30.49
CA PHE A 44 28.52 11.22 30.59
C PHE A 44 28.83 11.95 31.90
N LEU A 45 28.85 11.24 33.04
CA LEU A 45 29.18 11.82 34.34
C LEU A 45 30.64 12.31 34.40
N GLU A 46 31.57 11.55 33.84
CA GLU A 46 32.97 11.96 33.67
C GLU A 46 33.11 13.22 32.77
N ASP A 47 32.40 13.22 31.64
CA ASP A 47 32.36 14.35 30.70
C ASP A 47 31.61 15.57 31.27
N LEU A 48 30.83 15.39 32.35
CA LEU A 48 30.11 16.46 33.04
C LEU A 48 31.00 17.13 34.09
N SER A 49 31.80 16.37 34.83
CA SER A 49 32.73 16.91 35.85
C SER A 49 33.89 17.70 35.23
N THR A 50 34.31 17.33 34.02
CA THR A 50 35.45 17.95 33.32
C THR A 50 35.04 18.98 32.26
N THR A 51 33.75 19.29 32.16
CA THR A 51 33.22 20.09 31.07
C THR A 51 33.60 21.57 31.14
N ARG A 52 33.84 22.18 29.97
CA ARG A 52 33.97 23.64 29.81
C ARG A 52 32.71 24.29 29.24
N ASP A 53 31.64 23.52 29.10
CA ASP A 53 30.38 24.01 28.54
C ASP A 53 29.78 25.09 29.45
N LYS A 54 29.44 26.25 28.87
CA LYS A 54 28.83 27.38 29.59
C LYS A 54 27.49 27.03 30.21
N LEU A 55 26.78 26.02 29.67
CA LEU A 55 25.52 25.54 30.24
C LEU A 55 25.69 24.92 31.62
N VAL A 56 26.84 24.31 31.88
CA VAL A 56 27.14 23.65 33.16
C VAL A 56 28.02 24.55 34.02
N THR A 57 29.02 25.21 33.43
CA THR A 57 29.97 26.06 34.17
C THR A 57 29.37 27.33 34.78
N LYS A 58 28.16 27.74 34.38
CA LYS A 58 27.43 28.85 35.00
C LYS A 58 26.57 28.46 36.20
N LEU A 59 26.30 27.17 36.39
CA LEU A 59 25.49 26.68 37.49
C LEU A 59 26.26 26.83 38.81
N ASP A 60 25.54 27.09 39.90
CA ASP A 60 26.14 26.97 41.23
C ASP A 60 26.40 25.50 41.62
N ASP A 61 27.01 25.28 42.78
CA ASP A 61 27.40 23.94 43.21
C ASP A 61 26.17 23.05 43.53
N ASP A 62 25.08 23.63 44.04
CA ASP A 62 23.83 22.91 44.37
C ASP A 62 23.08 22.49 43.10
N GLU A 63 22.98 23.40 42.12
CA GLU A 63 22.42 23.13 40.80
C GLU A 63 23.18 22.03 40.07
N ARG A 64 24.52 22.02 40.14
CA ARG A 64 25.34 20.93 39.55
C ARG A 64 25.10 19.60 40.24
N GLN A 65 25.01 19.60 41.57
CA GLN A 65 24.75 18.39 42.33
C GLN A 65 23.40 17.77 41.93
N LYS A 66 22.35 18.60 41.80
CA LYS A 66 21.03 18.16 41.30
C LYS A 66 21.11 17.56 39.89
N VAL A 67 21.89 18.15 38.99
CA VAL A 67 22.08 17.62 37.63
C VAL A 67 22.80 16.26 37.66
N MET A 68 23.81 16.10 38.52
CA MET A 68 24.54 14.83 38.68
C MET A 68 23.64 13.74 39.25
N GLU A 69 22.92 14.02 40.34
CA GLU A 69 21.99 13.07 40.97
C GLU A 69 20.89 12.65 39.99
N LEU A 70 20.34 13.60 39.23
CA LEU A 70 19.35 13.32 38.20
C LEU A 70 19.93 12.40 37.12
N ALA A 71 21.15 12.66 36.64
CA ALA A 71 21.80 11.82 35.64
C ALA A 71 22.15 10.42 36.19
N GLU A 72 22.57 10.30 37.46
CA GLU A 72 22.85 9.02 38.10
C GLU A 72 21.59 8.15 38.24
N GLY A 73 20.47 8.76 38.65
CA GLY A 73 19.18 8.10 38.80
C GLY A 73 18.42 7.84 37.50
N THR A 74 18.88 8.39 36.37
CA THR A 74 18.23 8.21 35.07
C THR A 74 18.71 6.92 34.38
N ASP A 75 17.77 6.17 33.81
CA ASP A 75 18.09 5.06 32.91
C ASP A 75 18.51 5.59 31.53
N PHE A 76 19.79 5.43 31.19
CA PHE A 76 20.35 5.85 29.91
C PHE A 76 19.86 4.98 28.73
N GLY A 77 19.13 3.88 28.99
CA GLY A 77 18.40 3.14 27.96
C GLY A 77 17.35 3.97 27.23
N MET A 78 16.94 5.12 27.78
CA MET A 78 16.05 6.07 27.12
C MET A 78 16.64 6.71 25.85
N PHE A 79 17.97 6.75 25.72
CA PHE A 79 18.64 7.42 24.60
C PHE A 79 18.78 6.48 23.41
N SER A 80 18.34 6.93 22.24
CA SER A 80 18.54 6.21 20.98
C SER A 80 19.00 7.14 19.87
N CYS A 81 19.70 6.59 18.88
CA CYS A 81 20.04 7.28 17.64
C CYS A 81 19.24 6.67 16.49
N ILE A 82 18.54 7.50 15.74
CA ILE A 82 17.90 7.12 14.49
C ILE A 82 18.60 7.92 13.38
N ASP A 83 19.23 7.22 12.45
CA ASP A 83 19.85 7.83 11.27
C ASP A 83 18.82 8.05 10.15
N LEU A 84 19.25 8.67 9.06
CA LEU A 84 18.34 8.93 7.94
C LEU A 84 17.76 7.63 7.36
N ASP A 85 18.54 6.55 7.28
CA ASP A 85 18.09 5.29 6.72
C ASP A 85 16.93 4.71 7.54
N GLN A 86 17.06 4.68 8.87
CA GLN A 86 15.97 4.26 9.76
C GLN A 86 14.74 5.18 9.69
N VAL A 87 14.94 6.51 9.59
CA VAL A 87 13.83 7.45 9.38
C VAL A 87 13.09 7.14 8.07
N LEU A 88 13.83 6.83 7.00
CA LEU A 88 13.24 6.50 5.71
C LEU A 88 12.52 5.14 5.74
N GLU A 89 13.11 4.14 6.39
CA GLU A 89 12.47 2.83 6.60
C GLU A 89 11.16 2.95 7.38
N GLU A 90 11.15 3.71 8.49
CA GLU A 90 9.94 3.98 9.26
C GLU A 90 8.92 4.77 8.42
N HIS A 91 9.35 5.82 7.72
CA HIS A 91 8.48 6.63 6.88
C HIS A 91 7.86 5.82 5.73
N MET A 92 8.58 4.85 5.16
CA MET A 92 8.12 3.97 4.07
C MET A 92 6.90 3.14 4.47
N THR A 93 6.73 2.85 5.76
CA THR A 93 5.57 2.11 6.27
C THR A 93 4.31 2.96 6.40
N THR A 94 4.42 4.28 6.23
CA THR A 94 3.31 5.22 6.41
C THR A 94 2.65 5.60 5.08
N PRO A 95 1.36 5.97 5.08
CA PRO A 95 0.69 6.49 3.87
C PRO A 95 1.35 7.76 3.29
N HIS A 96 2.13 8.49 4.09
CA HIS A 96 2.80 9.72 3.69
C HIS A 96 4.04 9.49 2.80
N TRP A 97 4.57 8.27 2.75
CA TRP A 97 5.71 7.92 1.89
C TRP A 97 5.46 8.35 0.45
N LEU A 98 4.27 8.07 -0.07
CA LEU A 98 3.92 8.33 -1.47
C LEU A 98 3.74 9.81 -1.82
N GLY A 99 3.27 10.61 -0.87
CA GLY A 99 3.23 12.06 -1.06
C GLY A 99 4.63 12.68 -1.20
N ARG A 100 5.63 12.05 -0.58
CA ARG A 100 7.04 12.49 -0.60
C ARG A 100 7.84 11.86 -1.73
N PHE A 101 7.58 10.60 -2.04
CA PHE A 101 8.32 9.76 -2.99
C PHE A 101 7.37 9.05 -3.99
N PRO A 102 6.68 9.81 -4.87
CA PRO A 102 5.61 9.27 -5.72
C PRO A 102 6.11 8.24 -6.76
N HIS A 103 7.41 8.23 -7.05
CA HIS A 103 8.01 7.34 -8.05
C HIS A 103 8.62 6.07 -7.44
N VAL A 104 8.59 5.92 -6.12
CA VAL A 104 9.10 4.72 -5.44
C VAL A 104 7.91 3.82 -5.11
N PRO A 105 7.71 2.69 -5.84
CA PRO A 105 6.60 1.79 -5.56
C PRO A 105 6.71 1.21 -4.14
N PRO A 106 5.59 0.91 -3.46
CA PRO A 106 5.62 0.28 -2.15
C PRO A 106 6.39 -1.04 -2.23
N ALA A 107 7.17 -1.37 -1.19
CA ALA A 107 8.01 -2.57 -1.18
C ALA A 107 7.20 -3.87 -1.41
N ASN A 108 5.93 -3.87 -0.98
CA ASN A 108 5.01 -4.98 -1.17
C ASN A 108 3.94 -4.58 -2.19
N GLY A 109 3.74 -5.41 -3.22
CA GLY A 109 2.66 -5.25 -4.18
C GLY A 109 1.28 -5.59 -3.61
N PRO A 110 0.24 -5.62 -4.46
CA PRO A 110 -1.11 -6.00 -4.05
C PRO A 110 -1.14 -7.40 -3.43
N VAL A 111 -1.92 -7.57 -2.35
CA VAL A 111 -2.22 -8.90 -1.82
C VAL A 111 -3.15 -9.62 -2.78
N LYS A 112 -2.74 -10.79 -3.28
CA LYS A 112 -3.54 -11.57 -4.23
C LYS A 112 -4.80 -12.11 -3.56
N LEU A 113 -5.96 -11.62 -3.98
CA LEU A 113 -7.26 -12.17 -3.63
C LEU A 113 -7.58 -13.36 -4.56
N THR A 114 -8.19 -14.39 -3.99
CA THR A 114 -8.66 -15.56 -4.74
C THR A 114 -10.17 -15.59 -4.78
N PRO A 115 -10.80 -15.96 -5.92
CA PRO A 115 -12.24 -16.12 -5.97
C PRO A 115 -12.72 -17.14 -4.94
N PRO A 116 -13.74 -16.83 -4.13
CA PRO A 116 -14.38 -17.80 -3.25
C PRO A 116 -15.14 -18.84 -4.09
N GLU A 117 -15.46 -19.99 -3.49
CA GLU A 117 -16.22 -21.05 -4.19
C GLU A 117 -17.54 -20.51 -4.77
N ARG A 118 -18.29 -19.75 -3.96
CA ARG A 118 -19.56 -19.14 -4.37
C ARG A 118 -19.37 -17.67 -4.72
N PRO A 119 -19.98 -17.17 -5.81
CA PRO A 119 -19.92 -15.74 -6.14
C PRO A 119 -20.47 -14.87 -5.02
N ARG A 120 -19.77 -13.77 -4.76
CA ARG A 120 -20.18 -12.73 -3.83
C ARG A 120 -21.17 -11.75 -4.48
N HIS A 121 -21.77 -10.88 -3.67
CA HIS A 121 -22.70 -9.86 -4.15
C HIS A 121 -22.05 -8.88 -5.14
N ASP A 122 -20.79 -8.52 -4.93
CA ASP A 122 -20.02 -7.66 -5.84
C ASP A 122 -19.66 -8.33 -7.17
N GLU A 123 -19.88 -9.65 -7.31
CA GLU A 123 -19.73 -10.36 -8.58
C GLU A 123 -21.05 -10.41 -9.38
N ALA A 124 -22.19 -10.14 -8.75
CA ALA A 124 -23.50 -10.51 -9.28
C ALA A 124 -23.79 -9.96 -10.69
N ARG A 125 -23.46 -8.68 -10.94
CA ARG A 125 -23.83 -8.00 -12.18
C ARG A 125 -23.01 -8.49 -13.37
N TYR A 126 -21.69 -8.52 -13.28
CA TYR A 126 -20.85 -9.03 -14.39
C TYR A 126 -21.04 -10.53 -14.60
N VAL A 127 -21.27 -11.31 -13.52
CA VAL A 127 -21.58 -12.75 -13.65
C VAL A 127 -22.88 -12.95 -14.41
N GLN A 128 -23.90 -12.12 -14.16
CA GLN A 128 -25.13 -12.15 -14.94
C GLN A 128 -24.87 -11.84 -16.43
N ARG A 129 -24.04 -10.83 -16.74
CA ARG A 129 -23.65 -10.53 -18.13
C ARG A 129 -22.91 -11.70 -18.78
N LEU A 130 -22.06 -12.42 -18.05
CA LEU A 130 -21.40 -13.64 -18.55
C LEU A 130 -22.40 -14.77 -18.80
N ILE A 131 -23.42 -14.93 -17.95
CA ILE A 131 -24.49 -15.92 -18.17
C ILE A 131 -25.25 -15.58 -19.45
N ASP A 132 -25.52 -14.31 -19.73
CA ASP A 132 -26.17 -13.90 -20.99
C ASP A 132 -25.29 -14.24 -22.21
N VAL A 133 -23.98 -14.00 -22.12
CA VAL A 133 -22.98 -14.41 -23.13
C VAL A 133 -22.99 -15.92 -23.35
N TYR A 134 -23.10 -16.71 -22.28
CA TYR A 134 -23.16 -18.15 -22.39
C TYR A 134 -24.50 -18.64 -22.94
N ARG A 135 -25.61 -17.96 -22.63
CA ARG A 135 -26.93 -18.28 -23.15
C ARG A 135 -26.99 -18.06 -24.67
N GLU A 136 -26.41 -16.99 -25.20
CA GLU A 136 -26.33 -16.78 -26.65
C GLU A 136 -25.52 -17.89 -27.35
N ARG A 137 -24.41 -18.34 -26.72
CA ARG A 137 -23.55 -19.37 -27.31
C ARG A 137 -24.07 -20.80 -27.14
N PHE A 138 -24.78 -21.06 -26.05
CA PHE A 138 -25.26 -22.39 -25.65
C PHE A 138 -26.75 -22.34 -25.25
N PRO A 139 -27.66 -21.93 -26.16
CA PRO A 139 -29.05 -21.59 -25.83
C PRO A 139 -29.85 -22.73 -25.20
N ASP A 140 -29.58 -23.97 -25.59
CA ASP A 140 -30.30 -25.15 -25.07
C ASP A 140 -29.66 -25.73 -23.80
N LYS A 141 -28.53 -25.20 -23.34
CA LYS A 141 -27.74 -25.77 -22.24
C LYS A 141 -27.62 -24.86 -21.03
N ILE A 142 -27.51 -23.54 -21.25
CA ILE A 142 -27.19 -22.58 -20.18
C ILE A 142 -28.23 -21.48 -20.13
N ASN A 143 -28.98 -21.44 -19.04
CA ASN A 143 -29.90 -20.36 -18.69
C ASN A 143 -29.61 -19.77 -17.30
N THR A 144 -29.07 -20.59 -16.39
CA THR A 144 -28.69 -20.19 -15.02
C THR A 144 -27.21 -20.44 -14.76
N LEU A 145 -26.71 -19.91 -13.64
CA LEU A 145 -25.32 -20.09 -13.22
C LEU A 145 -24.97 -21.56 -12.95
N GLU A 146 -25.89 -22.32 -12.35
CA GLU A 146 -25.67 -23.71 -11.96
C GLU A 146 -25.39 -24.60 -13.19
N GLN A 147 -26.06 -24.31 -14.30
CA GLN A 147 -25.91 -25.04 -15.57
C GLN A 147 -24.57 -24.78 -16.26
N VAL A 148 -23.83 -23.74 -15.87
CA VAL A 148 -22.49 -23.45 -16.40
C VAL A 148 -21.52 -24.57 -16.03
N GLU A 149 -21.70 -25.20 -14.86
CA GLU A 149 -20.84 -26.30 -14.39
C GLU A 149 -20.89 -27.54 -15.29
N ASP A 150 -22.02 -27.74 -15.98
CA ASP A 150 -22.26 -28.88 -16.86
C ASP A 150 -21.65 -28.70 -18.27
N VAL A 151 -21.22 -27.49 -18.61
CA VAL A 151 -20.60 -27.17 -19.90
C VAL A 151 -19.14 -26.80 -19.69
N SER A 152 -18.23 -27.77 -19.91
CA SER A 152 -16.79 -27.65 -19.64
C SER A 152 -16.14 -26.36 -20.19
N GLU A 153 -16.51 -25.95 -21.40
CA GLU A 153 -15.98 -24.72 -22.00
C GLU A 153 -16.42 -23.45 -21.25
N ALA A 154 -17.71 -23.35 -20.89
CA ALA A 154 -18.26 -22.22 -20.15
C ALA A 154 -17.75 -22.20 -18.70
N LYS A 155 -17.68 -23.36 -18.04
CA LYS A 155 -17.07 -23.52 -16.71
C LYS A 155 -15.63 -23.03 -16.68
N GLY A 156 -14.79 -23.54 -17.58
CA GLY A 156 -13.39 -23.15 -17.67
C GLY A 156 -13.22 -21.65 -17.98
N HIS A 157 -14.10 -21.09 -18.80
CA HIS A 157 -14.11 -19.66 -19.09
C HIS A 157 -14.52 -18.83 -17.87
N LEU A 158 -15.61 -19.16 -17.19
CA LEU A 158 -16.09 -18.46 -16.00
C LEU A 158 -15.02 -18.42 -14.90
N LEU A 159 -14.34 -19.54 -14.65
CA LEU A 159 -13.25 -19.59 -13.67
C LEU A 159 -12.13 -18.58 -13.99
N ARG A 160 -11.70 -18.50 -15.26
CA ARG A 160 -10.70 -17.50 -15.68
C ARG A 160 -11.21 -16.07 -15.51
N GLN A 161 -12.48 -15.80 -15.82
CA GLN A 161 -13.05 -14.47 -15.65
C GLN A 161 -13.16 -14.06 -14.18
N ARG A 162 -13.54 -14.98 -13.29
CA ARG A 162 -13.55 -14.74 -11.85
C ARG A 162 -12.14 -14.46 -11.34
N VAL A 163 -11.13 -15.23 -11.76
CA VAL A 163 -9.72 -14.96 -11.40
C VAL A 163 -9.31 -13.55 -11.83
N ALA A 164 -9.65 -13.12 -13.04
CA ALA A 164 -9.37 -11.77 -13.52
C ALA A 164 -10.07 -10.69 -12.67
N PHE A 165 -11.35 -10.86 -12.34
CA PHE A 165 -12.08 -9.94 -11.47
C PHE A 165 -11.38 -9.76 -10.11
N PHE A 166 -10.98 -10.87 -9.46
CA PHE A 166 -10.30 -10.79 -8.16
C PHE A 166 -8.89 -10.20 -8.26
N ALA A 167 -8.20 -10.32 -9.40
CA ALA A 167 -6.95 -9.60 -9.64
C ALA A 167 -7.18 -8.07 -9.69
N ALA A 168 -8.26 -7.61 -10.32
CA ALA A 168 -8.64 -6.20 -10.31
C ALA A 168 -9.08 -5.72 -8.91
N GLU A 169 -9.83 -6.53 -8.15
CA GLU A 169 -10.17 -6.21 -6.75
C GLU A 169 -8.94 -6.12 -5.85
N SER A 170 -7.96 -7.00 -6.04
CA SER A 170 -6.67 -6.94 -5.32
C SER A 170 -5.98 -5.59 -5.56
N MET A 171 -6.00 -5.13 -6.80
CA MET A 171 -5.44 -3.84 -7.19
C MET A 171 -6.24 -2.66 -6.65
N ARG A 172 -7.58 -2.72 -6.66
CA ARG A 172 -8.45 -1.68 -6.11
C ARG A 172 -8.23 -1.51 -4.62
N VAL A 173 -8.17 -2.61 -3.88
CA VAL A 173 -7.89 -2.62 -2.42
C VAL A 173 -6.49 -2.06 -2.15
N PHE A 174 -5.48 -2.50 -2.91
CA PHE A 174 -4.12 -1.97 -2.77
C PHE A 174 -4.04 -0.47 -3.06
N ALA A 175 -4.74 0.01 -4.09
CA ALA A 175 -4.76 1.43 -4.42
C ALA A 175 -5.37 2.26 -3.29
N ARG A 176 -6.45 1.77 -2.66
CA ARG A 176 -7.11 2.40 -1.52
C ARG A 176 -6.25 2.42 -0.26
N ASP A 177 -5.63 1.30 0.07
CA ASP A 177 -4.96 1.11 1.38
C ASP A 177 -3.52 1.62 1.36
N SER A 178 -2.85 1.51 0.21
CA SER A 178 -1.42 1.79 0.08
C SER A 178 -1.12 3.02 -0.77
N THR A 179 -2.10 3.59 -1.48
CA THR A 179 -1.91 4.73 -2.41
C THR A 179 -3.05 5.75 -2.33
N THR A 180 -3.41 6.37 -3.46
CA THR A 180 -4.62 7.20 -3.64
C THR A 180 -5.63 6.45 -4.50
N PRO A 181 -6.92 6.33 -4.09
CA PRO A 181 -7.95 5.63 -4.86
C PRO A 181 -8.08 6.08 -6.32
N GLU A 182 -7.83 7.36 -6.59
CA GLU A 182 -7.93 7.99 -7.90
C GLU A 182 -6.99 7.36 -8.94
N TYR A 183 -5.88 6.73 -8.52
CA TYR A 183 -5.01 6.02 -9.45
C TYR A 183 -5.67 4.78 -10.03
N PHE A 184 -6.51 4.07 -9.25
CA PHE A 184 -7.24 2.93 -9.77
C PHE A 184 -8.38 3.39 -10.69
N ASP A 185 -9.03 4.50 -10.36
CA ASP A 185 -10.04 5.11 -11.23
C ASP A 185 -9.42 5.54 -12.56
N GLN A 186 -8.21 6.12 -12.57
CA GLN A 186 -7.49 6.45 -13.79
C GLN A 186 -7.18 5.19 -14.64
N VAL A 187 -6.70 4.10 -14.02
CA VAL A 187 -6.48 2.82 -14.72
C VAL A 187 -7.77 2.31 -15.36
N LYS A 188 -8.90 2.47 -14.65
CA LYS A 188 -10.21 2.06 -15.15
C LYS A 188 -10.69 2.91 -16.32
N GLU A 189 -10.46 4.22 -16.29
CA GLU A 189 -10.76 5.10 -17.42
C GLU A 189 -9.86 4.85 -18.63
N ASP A 190 -8.56 4.61 -18.43
CA ASP A 190 -7.62 4.28 -19.50
C ASP A 190 -8.05 3.02 -20.26
N ILE A 191 -8.47 1.99 -19.50
CA ILE A 191 -9.00 0.75 -20.07
C ILE A 191 -10.32 1.01 -20.77
N TYR A 192 -11.27 1.70 -20.12
CA TYR A 192 -12.59 1.96 -20.66
C TYR A 192 -12.53 2.68 -22.02
N THR A 193 -11.75 3.75 -22.11
CA THR A 193 -11.63 4.59 -23.30
C THR A 193 -11.22 3.80 -24.56
N ILE A 194 -10.49 2.70 -24.38
CA ILE A 194 -10.05 1.84 -25.48
C ILE A 194 -11.06 0.70 -25.73
N VAL A 195 -11.52 0.02 -24.67
CA VAL A 195 -12.33 -1.19 -24.83
C VAL A 195 -13.80 -0.90 -25.18
N VAL A 196 -14.29 0.32 -24.93
CA VAL A 196 -15.64 0.72 -25.33
C VAL A 196 -15.80 0.68 -26.84
N GLU A 197 -14.83 1.19 -27.59
CA GLU A 197 -14.82 1.15 -29.06
C GLU A 197 -14.89 -0.29 -29.56
N GLU A 198 -14.08 -1.20 -29.00
CA GLU A 198 -14.12 -2.63 -29.37
C GLU A 198 -15.44 -3.29 -29.01
N SER A 199 -16.01 -2.93 -27.85
CA SER A 199 -17.32 -3.43 -27.42
C SER A 199 -18.45 -2.95 -28.33
N GLU A 200 -18.31 -1.75 -28.91
CA GLU A 200 -19.32 -1.14 -29.78
C GLU A 200 -19.29 -1.62 -31.22
N ARG A 201 -18.18 -2.24 -31.64
CA ARG A 201 -18.08 -2.89 -32.95
C ARG A 201 -19.11 -4.02 -33.10
N SER A 202 -19.44 -4.30 -34.36
CA SER A 202 -20.26 -5.44 -34.72
C SER A 202 -19.48 -6.73 -34.47
N HIS A 203 -20.09 -7.64 -33.71
CA HIS A 203 -19.57 -8.97 -33.41
C HIS A 203 -20.66 -10.02 -33.67
N PRO A 204 -20.31 -11.26 -34.05
CA PRO A 204 -21.31 -12.29 -34.34
C PRO A 204 -22.22 -12.66 -33.16
N ASN A 205 -21.73 -12.50 -31.93
CA ASN A 205 -22.47 -12.74 -30.69
C ASN A 205 -21.71 -12.13 -29.51
N GLY A 206 -22.31 -12.15 -28.32
CA GLY A 206 -21.72 -11.65 -27.10
C GLY A 206 -20.47 -12.41 -26.64
N TRP A 207 -20.31 -13.68 -27.02
CA TRP A 207 -19.09 -14.44 -26.72
C TRP A 207 -17.88 -13.89 -27.49
N GLU A 208 -18.03 -13.69 -28.80
CA GLU A 208 -16.98 -13.12 -29.64
C GLU A 208 -16.69 -11.66 -29.23
N ARG A 209 -17.74 -10.86 -28.92
CA ARG A 209 -17.57 -9.50 -28.38
C ARG A 209 -16.78 -9.50 -27.08
N HIS A 210 -17.19 -10.32 -26.11
CA HIS A 210 -16.50 -10.42 -24.83
C HIS A 210 -15.04 -10.85 -25.03
N ALA A 211 -14.78 -11.85 -25.87
CA ALA A 211 -13.43 -12.31 -26.17
C ALA A 211 -12.56 -11.19 -26.79
N ALA A 212 -13.10 -10.45 -27.76
CA ALA A 212 -12.43 -9.32 -28.40
C ALA A 212 -12.11 -8.21 -27.38
N VAL A 213 -13.08 -7.84 -26.54
CA VAL A 213 -12.90 -6.86 -25.45
C VAL A 213 -11.79 -7.30 -24.49
N MET A 214 -11.76 -8.57 -24.07
CA MET A 214 -10.73 -9.07 -23.15
C MET A 214 -9.34 -9.11 -23.78
N ILE A 215 -9.24 -9.40 -25.08
CA ILE A 215 -7.98 -9.33 -25.83
C ILE A 215 -7.51 -7.89 -25.89
N CYS A 216 -8.39 -6.96 -26.28
CA CYS A 216 -8.13 -5.53 -26.33
C CYS A 216 -7.64 -5.00 -24.97
N ALA A 217 -8.39 -5.26 -23.90
CA ALA A 217 -8.06 -4.87 -22.53
C ALA A 217 -6.67 -5.35 -22.09
N GLY A 218 -6.31 -6.59 -22.46
CA GLY A 218 -5.00 -7.16 -22.12
C GLY A 218 -3.81 -6.37 -22.68
N THR A 219 -4.04 -5.61 -23.76
CA THR A 219 -3.00 -4.85 -24.48
C THR A 219 -3.00 -3.36 -24.18
N VAL A 220 -3.96 -2.85 -23.41
CA VAL A 220 -4.03 -1.42 -23.09
C VAL A 220 -2.80 -0.99 -22.29
N GLU A 221 -2.13 0.04 -22.81
CA GLU A 221 -1.14 0.80 -22.05
C GLU A 221 -1.86 1.74 -21.08
N VAL A 222 -1.51 1.64 -19.80
CA VAL A 222 -2.09 2.47 -18.75
C VAL A 222 -1.16 3.62 -18.41
N THR A 223 -1.75 4.72 -17.93
CA THR A 223 -1.06 5.92 -17.46
C THR A 223 0.02 5.55 -16.43
N GLU A 224 1.17 6.20 -16.55
CA GLU A 224 2.29 6.02 -15.63
C GLU A 224 1.90 6.49 -14.23
N THR A 225 1.64 5.51 -13.37
CA THR A 225 1.32 5.70 -11.96
C THR A 225 2.07 4.66 -11.14
N ILE A 226 2.05 4.82 -9.82
CA ILE A 226 2.63 3.84 -8.91
C ILE A 226 1.99 2.44 -9.00
N LEU A 227 0.78 2.35 -9.58
CA LEU A 227 0.10 1.08 -9.80
C LEU A 227 0.61 0.35 -11.05
N LYS A 228 1.15 1.07 -12.05
CA LYS A 228 1.50 0.50 -13.37
C LYS A 228 2.33 -0.78 -13.30
N PRO A 229 3.36 -0.91 -12.43
CA PRO A 229 4.14 -2.15 -12.33
C PRO A 229 3.32 -3.39 -11.94
N TYR A 230 2.16 -3.19 -11.31
CA TYR A 230 1.27 -4.25 -10.84
C TYR A 230 0.03 -4.45 -11.73
N VAL A 231 -0.23 -3.53 -12.68
CA VAL A 231 -1.37 -3.61 -13.61
C VAL A 231 -1.01 -4.45 -14.83
N GLY A 232 -0.95 -5.77 -14.63
CA GLY A 232 -0.76 -6.75 -15.69
C GLY A 232 -2.03 -7.08 -16.49
N PRO A 233 -1.94 -7.93 -17.54
CA PRO A 233 -3.08 -8.27 -18.40
C PRO A 233 -4.29 -8.86 -17.67
N GLU A 234 -4.07 -9.64 -16.61
CA GLU A 234 -5.15 -10.22 -15.80
C GLU A 234 -5.94 -9.14 -15.04
N VAL A 235 -5.24 -8.15 -14.46
CA VAL A 235 -5.86 -6.98 -13.82
C VAL A 235 -6.68 -6.19 -14.85
N ARG A 236 -6.12 -5.92 -16.04
CA ARG A 236 -6.82 -5.14 -17.08
C ARG A 236 -8.11 -5.83 -17.53
N LYS A 237 -8.08 -7.15 -17.71
CA LYS A 237 -9.28 -7.96 -17.99
C LYS A 237 -10.27 -7.91 -16.82
N GLY A 238 -9.77 -7.97 -15.60
CA GLY A 238 -10.59 -7.82 -14.39
C GLY A 238 -11.33 -6.49 -14.31
N VAL A 239 -10.68 -5.39 -14.72
CA VAL A 239 -11.30 -4.07 -14.76
C VAL A 239 -12.48 -4.02 -15.73
N CYS A 240 -12.47 -4.78 -16.83
CA CYS A 240 -13.65 -4.89 -17.70
C CYS A 240 -14.86 -5.49 -16.95
N HIS A 241 -14.65 -6.37 -15.97
CA HIS A 241 -15.72 -6.89 -15.12
C HIS A 241 -16.23 -5.82 -14.13
N HIS A 242 -15.35 -4.95 -13.62
CA HIS A 242 -15.78 -3.79 -12.83
C HIS A 242 -16.62 -2.82 -13.68
N LEU A 243 -16.21 -2.57 -14.92
CA LEU A 243 -16.95 -1.74 -15.87
C LEU A 243 -18.31 -2.37 -16.24
N ALA A 244 -18.38 -3.69 -16.37
CA ALA A 244 -19.63 -4.41 -16.59
C ALA A 244 -20.57 -4.35 -15.35
N ASN A 245 -20.00 -4.40 -14.14
CA ASN A 245 -20.76 -4.17 -12.90
C ASN A 245 -21.39 -2.77 -12.86
N ASP A 246 -20.69 -1.77 -13.40
CA ASP A 246 -21.17 -0.39 -13.49
C ASP A 246 -22.04 -0.13 -14.74
N ASP A 247 -22.41 -1.18 -15.48
CA ASP A 247 -23.16 -1.10 -16.75
C ASP A 247 -22.51 -0.25 -17.85
N ARG A 248 -21.19 -0.02 -17.74
CA ARG A 248 -20.40 0.69 -18.76
C ARG A 248 -19.95 -0.21 -19.90
N LEU A 249 -19.89 -1.53 -19.66
CA LEU A 249 -19.65 -2.53 -20.70
C LEU A 249 -20.78 -3.55 -20.74
N ILE A 250 -21.33 -3.75 -21.94
CA ILE A 250 -22.42 -4.66 -22.20
C ILE A 250 -21.98 -5.58 -23.36
N TRP A 251 -21.94 -6.88 -23.11
CA TRP A 251 -21.48 -7.85 -24.12
C TRP A 251 -22.63 -8.46 -24.93
N CYS A 252 -23.83 -8.56 -24.38
CA CYS A 252 -25.03 -9.03 -25.08
C CYS A 252 -26.00 -7.87 -25.26
N ARG A 253 -26.46 -7.65 -26.49
CA ARG A 253 -27.36 -6.55 -26.84
C ARG A 253 -28.69 -7.11 -27.33
N GLU A 254 -29.78 -6.59 -26.79
CA GLU A 254 -31.11 -6.96 -27.25
C GLU A 254 -31.31 -6.50 -28.70
N GLY A 255 -31.61 -7.43 -29.60
CA GLY A 255 -31.98 -7.14 -31.00
C GLY A 255 -30.85 -7.22 -32.02
N GLU A 256 -29.60 -7.46 -31.62
CA GLU A 256 -28.53 -7.82 -32.55
C GLU A 256 -28.55 -9.35 -32.79
N ARG A 257 -28.59 -9.77 -34.06
CA ARG A 257 -28.48 -11.16 -34.51
C ARG A 257 -27.31 -11.29 -35.47
#